data_AF-A0A7S1XY58-F1
#
_entry.id   AF-A0A7S1XY58-F1
#
_cell.length_a   1.000
_cell.length_b   1.000
_cell.length_c   1.000
_cell.angle_alpha   90.00
_cell.angle_beta   90.00
_cell.angle_gamma   90.00
#
_symmetry.space_group_name_H-M   'P 1'
#
loop_
_entity.id
_entity.type
_entity.pdbx_description
1 polymer ?
#
loop_
_entity_poly.entity_id
_entity_poly.type
_entity_poly.pdbx_seq_one_letter_code
_entity_poly.pdbx_strand_id
1 'polypeptide(L)'
;RSRRYKNNKGRWGRPWHRRMRIDRDPSVQVQASWEMREEIDLNEMSKFIANEPRAEDLRWAGFLDKYDDAYDRIKVRTARPLRRFEKRDFFYVTTTDDPVMGEFVAAGEGDVFITDTILAHLVTSSRSVYPWDIVVHKTQGGKLLFDKRDGQFDLLTVSETAMEPPT
;
A
#
# COMPACT_ATOMS: atom_id res chain seq x y z
N ARG A 1 35.91 -52.99 30.28
CA ARG A 1 36.10 -51.68 29.60
C ARG A 1 34.85 -51.38 28.77
N SER A 2 34.17 -50.29 29.13
CA SER A 2 32.78 -49.94 28.78
C SER A 2 32.54 -49.69 27.29
N ARG A 3 31.48 -50.29 26.74
CA ARG A 3 30.96 -50.06 25.38
C ARG A 3 30.13 -48.77 25.38
N ARG A 4 30.64 -47.72 24.71
CA ARG A 4 29.92 -46.46 24.46
C ARG A 4 28.71 -46.72 23.54
N TYR A 5 27.50 -46.60 24.08
CA TYR A 5 26.29 -46.41 23.30
C TYR A 5 26.37 -45.04 22.59
N LYS A 6 26.44 -45.05 21.26
CA LYS A 6 26.15 -43.85 20.46
C LYS A 6 24.65 -43.64 20.46
N ASN A 7 24.18 -42.62 21.18
CA ASN A 7 22.82 -42.11 21.09
C ASN A 7 22.59 -41.55 19.69
N ASN A 8 22.10 -42.39 18.78
CA ASN A 8 21.45 -41.95 17.56
C ASN A 8 19.94 -41.95 17.83
N LYS A 9 19.42 -40.84 18.36
CA LYS A 9 17.97 -40.63 18.47
C LYS A 9 17.61 -39.30 17.84
N GLY A 10 17.19 -39.41 16.58
CA GLY A 10 16.08 -38.65 16.03
C GLY A 10 16.21 -37.15 16.09
N ARG A 11 16.90 -36.58 15.10
CA ARG A 11 16.65 -35.21 14.64
C ARG A 11 15.26 -35.19 13.98
N TRP A 12 14.21 -35.28 14.79
CA TRP A 12 12.84 -34.98 14.40
C TRP A 12 12.77 -33.47 14.19
N GLY A 13 13.21 -33.03 13.02
CA GLY A 13 12.97 -31.69 12.53
C GLY A 13 11.46 -31.49 12.51
N ARG A 14 10.97 -30.70 13.46
CA ARG A 14 9.59 -30.23 13.55
C ARG A 14 9.15 -29.70 12.17
N PRO A 15 8.22 -30.36 11.45
CA PRO A 15 7.77 -29.88 10.14
C PRO A 15 6.90 -28.61 10.18
N TRP A 16 6.69 -28.03 11.36
CA TRP A 16 5.74 -26.94 11.65
C TRP A 16 6.18 -25.54 11.19
N HIS A 17 7.29 -25.42 10.47
CA HIS A 17 7.77 -24.13 9.93
C HIS A 17 8.04 -24.20 8.43
N ARG A 18 7.33 -25.05 7.69
CA ARG A 18 7.12 -24.71 6.29
C ARG A 18 6.16 -23.53 6.32
N ARG A 19 6.68 -22.30 6.18
CA ARG A 19 5.86 -21.16 5.77
C ARG A 19 4.97 -21.70 4.66
N MET A 20 3.69 -21.91 4.92
CA MET A 20 2.76 -22.03 3.82
C MET A 20 2.89 -20.68 3.15
N ARG A 21 3.66 -20.61 2.06
CA ARG A 21 3.51 -19.52 1.12
C ARG A 21 2.08 -19.68 0.66
N ILE A 22 1.18 -18.97 1.32
CA ILE A 22 -0.19 -18.82 0.87
C ILE A 22 -0.02 -18.16 -0.49
N ASP A 23 -0.32 -18.94 -1.52
CA ASP A 23 -0.33 -18.40 -2.87
C ASP A 23 -1.50 -17.42 -2.91
N ARG A 24 -1.21 -16.17 -3.27
CA ARG A 24 -2.21 -15.11 -3.29
C ARG A 24 -2.51 -14.78 -4.73
N ASP A 25 -3.78 -14.81 -5.06
CA ASP A 25 -4.22 -14.45 -6.39
C ASP A 25 -3.85 -12.99 -6.67
N PRO A 26 -3.32 -12.68 -7.87
CA PRO A 26 -3.03 -11.31 -8.27
C PRO A 26 -4.26 -10.40 -8.10
N SER A 27 -4.04 -9.12 -7.79
CA SER A 27 -5.12 -8.12 -7.66
C SER A 27 -5.88 -7.89 -8.98
N VAL A 28 -5.29 -8.29 -10.11
CA VAL A 28 -5.89 -8.25 -11.44
C VAL A 28 -5.61 -9.53 -12.22
N GLN A 29 -6.57 -9.93 -13.05
CA GLN A 29 -6.37 -11.02 -13.98
C GLN A 29 -5.29 -10.67 -15.02
N VAL A 30 -4.14 -11.33 -14.91
CA VAL A 30 -3.02 -11.17 -15.86
C VAL A 30 -3.44 -11.73 -17.23
N GLN A 31 -3.37 -10.89 -18.25
CA GLN A 31 -3.76 -11.25 -19.62
C GLN A 31 -2.55 -11.76 -20.41
N ALA A 32 -2.78 -12.71 -21.32
CA ALA A 32 -1.74 -13.26 -22.19
C ALA A 32 -1.12 -12.23 -23.16
N SER A 33 -1.82 -11.12 -23.41
CA SER A 33 -1.36 -10.03 -24.26
C SER A 33 -0.39 -9.07 -23.56
N TRP A 34 -0.22 -9.18 -22.24
CA TRP A 34 0.64 -8.28 -21.49
C TRP A 34 2.11 -8.63 -21.70
N GLU A 35 2.91 -7.61 -22.03
CA GLU A 35 4.35 -7.74 -22.19
C GLU A 35 5.04 -7.35 -20.87
N MET A 36 5.76 -8.29 -20.26
CA MET A 36 6.61 -8.00 -19.11
C MET A 36 7.75 -7.07 -19.55
N ARG A 37 7.84 -5.90 -18.93
CA ARG A 37 8.91 -4.93 -19.18
C ARG A 37 10.10 -5.14 -18.25
N GLU A 38 9.81 -5.20 -16.96
CA GLU A 38 10.81 -5.29 -15.90
C GLU A 38 10.23 -6.06 -14.72
N GLU A 39 11.09 -6.78 -14.01
CA GLU A 39 10.78 -7.46 -12.76
C GLU A 39 11.71 -6.92 -11.68
N ILE A 40 11.13 -6.37 -10.62
CA ILE A 40 11.86 -5.75 -9.51
C ILE A 40 11.52 -6.51 -8.24
N ASP A 41 12.54 -7.01 -7.54
CA ASP A 41 12.36 -7.54 -6.19
C ASP A 41 12.11 -6.37 -5.22
N LEU A 42 10.96 -6.39 -4.56
CA LEU A 42 10.57 -5.37 -3.57
C LEU A 42 11.56 -5.24 -2.41
N ASN A 43 12.35 -6.27 -2.11
CA ASN A 43 13.43 -6.17 -1.11
C ASN A 43 14.56 -5.23 -1.57
N GLU A 44 14.82 -5.16 -2.87
CA GLU A 44 15.82 -4.26 -3.44
C GLU A 44 15.36 -2.79 -3.35
N MET A 45 14.04 -2.54 -3.35
CA MET A 45 13.48 -1.19 -3.18
C MET A 45 13.94 -0.51 -1.87
N SER A 46 14.23 -1.28 -0.83
CA SER A 46 14.72 -0.76 0.46
C SER A 46 16.11 -0.12 0.41
N LYS A 47 16.89 -0.41 -0.64
CA LYS A 47 18.25 0.10 -0.82
C LYS A 47 18.29 1.43 -1.54
N PHE A 48 17.20 1.82 -2.20
CA PHE A 48 17.13 3.10 -2.92
C PHE A 48 16.97 4.24 -1.92
N ILE A 49 17.75 5.29 -2.14
CA ILE A 49 17.70 6.51 -1.36
C ILE A 49 17.38 7.63 -2.35
N ALA A 50 16.29 8.35 -2.09
CA ALA A 50 15.97 9.59 -2.77
C ALA A 50 16.37 10.77 -1.86
N ASN A 51 16.82 11.86 -2.47
CA ASN A 51 17.01 13.11 -1.74
C ASN A 51 15.64 13.70 -1.40
N GLU A 52 15.54 14.40 -0.26
CA GLU A 52 14.33 15.12 0.10
C GLU A 52 14.02 16.18 -0.96
N PRO A 53 12.84 16.11 -1.62
CA PRO A 53 12.48 17.09 -2.63
C PRO A 53 12.10 18.41 -1.95
N ARG A 54 12.34 19.52 -2.64
CA ARG A 54 11.71 20.78 -2.28
C ARG A 54 10.23 20.71 -2.66
N ALA A 55 9.35 20.86 -1.68
CA ALA A 55 7.91 20.94 -1.90
C ALA A 55 7.44 22.40 -1.94
N GLU A 56 6.45 22.67 -2.78
CA GLU A 56 5.75 23.96 -2.88
C GLU A 56 4.24 23.69 -2.99
N ASP A 57 3.46 24.43 -2.22
CA ASP A 57 2.01 24.30 -2.23
C ASP A 57 1.43 25.11 -3.40
N LEU A 58 0.89 24.40 -4.39
CA LEU A 58 0.30 25.04 -5.59
C LEU A 58 -1.17 25.40 -5.41
N ARG A 59 -1.93 24.60 -4.66
CA ARG A 59 -3.36 24.82 -4.44
C ARG A 59 -3.83 24.25 -3.11
N TRP A 60 -4.69 25.01 -2.44
CA TRP A 60 -5.45 24.57 -1.27
C TRP A 60 -6.92 24.43 -1.65
N ALA A 61 -7.54 23.31 -1.27
CA ALA A 61 -8.95 23.03 -1.54
C ALA A 61 -9.62 22.36 -0.34
N GLY A 62 -10.92 22.61 -0.16
CA GLY A 62 -11.73 22.00 0.90
C GLY A 62 -11.75 22.80 2.20
N PHE A 63 -12.23 22.14 3.26
CA PHE A 63 -12.34 22.70 4.62
C PHE A 63 -12.00 21.62 5.64
N LEU A 64 -11.49 22.04 6.80
CA LEU A 64 -11.12 21.15 7.90
C LEU A 64 -11.86 21.54 9.17
N ASP A 65 -12.53 20.58 9.79
CA ASP A 65 -13.14 20.77 11.10
C ASP A 65 -12.07 20.76 12.21
N LYS A 66 -12.32 21.48 13.30
CA LYS A 66 -11.41 21.48 14.45
C LYS A 66 -11.44 20.12 15.17
N TYR A 67 -10.27 19.60 15.49
CA TYR A 67 -10.11 18.44 16.37
C TYR A 67 -10.65 18.71 17.79
N ASP A 68 -11.29 17.72 18.39
CA ASP A 68 -11.75 17.76 19.79
C ASP A 68 -10.69 17.16 20.72
N ASP A 69 -9.91 18.02 21.37
CA ASP A 69 -8.82 17.66 22.30
C ASP A 69 -9.29 16.77 23.48
N ALA A 70 -10.61 16.67 23.74
CA ALA A 70 -11.12 15.74 24.73
C ALA A 70 -10.85 14.27 24.38
N TYR A 71 -10.65 13.94 23.09
CA TYR A 71 -10.34 12.58 22.63
C TYR A 71 -8.95 12.11 23.09
N ASP A 72 -8.00 13.02 23.34
CA ASP A 72 -6.66 12.68 23.85
C ASP A 72 -6.69 12.11 25.28
N ARG A 73 -7.77 12.37 26.02
CA ARG A 73 -7.92 11.95 27.43
C ARG A 73 -8.67 10.64 27.59
N ILE A 74 -9.08 9.99 26.50
CA ILE A 74 -9.79 8.70 26.55
C ILE A 74 -8.84 7.61 27.05
N LYS A 75 -9.32 6.78 27.98
CA LYS A 75 -8.58 5.65 28.55
C LYS A 75 -9.41 4.38 28.37
N VAL A 76 -8.76 3.21 28.46
CA VAL A 76 -9.42 1.90 28.34
C VAL A 76 -10.61 1.76 29.32
N ARG A 77 -10.48 2.27 30.54
CA ARG A 77 -11.55 2.23 31.55
C ARG A 77 -12.67 3.26 31.30
N THR A 78 -12.37 4.34 30.58
CA THR A 78 -13.30 5.44 30.26
C THR A 78 -13.47 5.54 28.75
N ALA A 79 -13.72 4.40 28.12
CA ALA A 79 -13.89 4.31 26.68
C ALA A 79 -15.17 5.04 26.25
N ARG A 80 -15.13 5.63 25.05
CA ARG A 80 -16.30 6.21 24.39
C ARG A 80 -16.75 5.30 23.25
N PRO A 81 -18.04 4.98 23.12
CA PRO A 81 -18.54 4.17 22.01
C PRO A 81 -18.37 4.90 20.67
N LEU A 82 -17.96 4.16 19.64
CA LEU A 82 -17.84 4.69 18.28
C LEU A 82 -19.24 4.98 17.72
N ARG A 83 -19.41 6.16 17.12
CA ARG A 83 -20.67 6.58 16.50
C ARG A 83 -20.56 6.48 14.99
N ARG A 84 -21.66 6.07 14.34
CA ARG A 84 -21.79 6.18 12.89
C ARG A 84 -22.15 7.62 12.51
N PHE A 85 -21.51 8.15 11.49
CA PHE A 85 -21.80 9.46 10.93
C PHE A 85 -22.40 9.27 9.54
N GLU A 86 -23.67 9.64 9.35
CA GLU A 86 -24.38 9.44 8.09
C GLU A 86 -24.14 10.57 7.08
N LYS A 87 -23.72 11.75 7.55
CA LYS A 87 -23.54 12.97 6.74
C LYS A 87 -22.08 13.27 6.44
N ARG A 88 -21.24 12.24 6.29
CA ARG A 88 -19.83 12.37 5.96
C ARG A 88 -19.56 11.53 4.72
N ASP A 89 -19.38 12.22 3.61
CA ASP A 89 -19.02 11.61 2.35
C ASP A 89 -17.50 11.49 2.26
N PHE A 90 -17.02 10.32 1.83
CA PHE A 90 -15.62 10.06 1.54
C PHE A 90 -15.45 9.94 0.03
N PHE A 91 -14.48 10.67 -0.50
CA PHE A 91 -14.22 10.72 -1.94
C PHE A 91 -12.93 9.95 -2.24
N TYR A 92 -13.04 8.88 -3.03
CA TYR A 92 -11.92 8.03 -3.44
C TYR A 92 -11.52 8.33 -4.89
N VAL A 93 -11.41 9.61 -5.22
CA VAL A 93 -11.16 10.11 -6.57
C VAL A 93 -9.76 9.72 -7.03
N THR A 94 -9.66 9.29 -8.28
CA THR A 94 -8.41 8.92 -8.94
C THR A 94 -7.65 10.14 -9.44
N THR A 95 -6.37 9.98 -9.79
CA THR A 95 -5.58 11.07 -10.37
C THR A 95 -6.18 11.59 -11.67
N THR A 96 -6.82 10.72 -12.46
CA THR A 96 -7.42 11.11 -13.76
C THR A 96 -8.81 11.74 -13.62
N ASP A 97 -9.58 11.36 -12.61
CA ASP A 97 -10.90 11.93 -12.34
C ASP A 97 -10.86 13.20 -11.47
N ASP A 98 -9.68 13.59 -10.96
CA ASP A 98 -9.51 14.83 -10.22
C ASP A 98 -9.46 16.04 -11.19
N PRO A 99 -10.42 16.98 -11.10
CA PRO A 99 -10.47 18.15 -11.99
C PRO A 99 -9.31 19.12 -11.77
N VAL A 100 -8.80 19.24 -10.54
CA VAL A 100 -7.66 20.08 -10.21
C VAL A 100 -6.38 19.52 -10.85
N MET A 101 -6.18 18.20 -10.76
CA MET A 101 -5.07 17.55 -11.44
C MET A 101 -5.19 17.73 -12.96
N GLY A 102 -6.40 17.60 -13.51
CA GLY A 102 -6.67 17.86 -14.93
C GLY A 102 -6.26 19.27 -15.38
N GLU A 103 -6.53 20.29 -14.57
CA GLU A 103 -6.09 21.67 -14.83
C GLU A 103 -4.57 21.80 -14.87
N PHE A 104 -3.84 21.19 -13.91
CA PHE A 104 -2.36 21.23 -13.90
C PHE A 104 -1.75 20.47 -15.08
N VAL A 105 -2.34 19.34 -15.46
CA VAL A 105 -1.93 18.57 -16.65
C VAL A 105 -2.08 19.43 -17.91
N ALA A 106 -3.22 20.12 -18.06
CA ALA A 106 -3.51 20.96 -19.21
C ALA A 106 -2.64 22.23 -19.26
N ALA A 107 -2.35 22.83 -18.10
CA ALA A 107 -1.44 23.97 -17.97
C ALA A 107 0.03 23.57 -18.21
N GLY A 108 0.34 22.27 -18.18
CA GLY A 108 1.70 21.78 -18.35
C GLY A 108 2.56 21.90 -17.08
N GLU A 109 1.94 22.07 -15.91
CA GLU A 109 2.60 22.27 -14.63
C GLU A 109 3.02 20.93 -14.00
N GLY A 110 4.03 20.30 -14.62
CA GLY A 110 4.63 19.05 -14.15
C GLY A 110 4.58 17.92 -15.18
N ASP A 111 5.37 16.89 -14.92
CA ASP A 111 5.52 15.73 -15.80
C ASP A 111 4.92 14.45 -15.23
N VAL A 112 4.79 14.39 -13.90
CA VAL A 112 4.28 13.22 -13.16
C VAL A 112 3.18 13.67 -12.22
N PHE A 113 2.03 13.03 -12.32
CA PHE A 113 0.84 13.31 -11.51
C PHE A 113 0.46 12.06 -10.74
N ILE A 114 0.24 12.19 -9.44
CA ILE A 114 -0.01 11.08 -8.53
C ILE A 114 -0.72 11.58 -7.26
N THR A 115 -1.68 10.80 -6.74
CA THR A 115 -2.26 11.03 -5.41
C THR A 115 -1.40 10.45 -4.30
N ASP A 116 -1.53 10.98 -3.08
CA ASP A 116 -0.85 10.51 -1.87
C ASP A 116 -1.02 9.01 -1.61
N THR A 117 -2.22 8.47 -1.82
CA THR A 117 -2.55 7.05 -1.55
C THR A 117 -1.74 6.13 -2.45
N ILE A 118 -1.63 6.48 -3.74
CA ILE A 118 -0.84 5.73 -4.72
C ILE A 118 0.67 5.87 -4.43
N LEU A 119 1.12 7.08 -4.11
CA LEU A 119 2.51 7.35 -3.77
C LEU A 119 2.95 6.58 -2.51
N ALA A 120 2.09 6.53 -1.49
CA ALA A 120 2.33 5.78 -0.26
C ALA A 120 2.53 4.28 -0.53
N HIS A 121 1.71 3.69 -1.41
CA HIS A 121 1.88 2.29 -1.83
C HIS A 121 3.23 2.05 -2.52
N LEU A 122 3.64 2.94 -3.43
CA LEU A 122 4.95 2.82 -4.10
C LEU A 122 6.12 2.91 -3.12
N VAL A 123 6.12 3.93 -2.25
CA VAL A 123 7.23 4.19 -1.32
C VAL A 123 7.31 3.13 -0.23
N THR A 124 6.18 2.53 0.17
CA THR A 124 6.13 1.48 1.18
C THR A 124 6.04 0.05 0.61
N SER A 125 6.18 -0.10 -0.71
CA SER A 125 6.03 -1.37 -1.43
C SER A 125 6.84 -2.54 -0.87
N SER A 126 8.04 -2.28 -0.33
CA SER A 126 8.89 -3.29 0.33
C SER A 126 8.27 -4.00 1.54
N ARG A 127 7.18 -3.46 2.10
CA ARG A 127 6.44 -4.05 3.23
C ARG A 127 5.19 -4.82 2.80
N SER A 128 4.82 -4.72 1.54
CA SER A 128 3.58 -5.32 1.03
C SER A 128 3.69 -6.83 0.97
N VAL A 129 2.61 -7.51 1.33
CA VAL A 129 2.46 -8.96 1.28
C VAL A 129 1.23 -9.33 0.44
N TYR A 130 0.15 -8.56 0.55
CA TYR A 130 -1.01 -8.67 -0.33
C TYR A 130 -0.75 -7.99 -1.67
N PRO A 131 -1.25 -8.58 -2.76
CA PRO A 131 -1.07 -8.02 -4.09
C PRO A 131 -1.92 -6.77 -4.27
N TRP A 132 -1.36 -5.79 -4.97
CA TRP A 132 -2.01 -4.57 -5.42
C TRP A 132 -1.42 -4.19 -6.77
N ASP A 133 -2.10 -3.30 -7.48
CA ASP A 133 -1.66 -2.80 -8.77
C ASP A 133 -1.93 -1.31 -8.91
N ILE A 134 -1.14 -0.68 -9.78
CA ILE A 134 -1.24 0.72 -10.16
C ILE A 134 -1.25 0.75 -11.69
N VAL A 135 -2.12 1.58 -12.26
CA VAL A 135 -2.17 1.84 -13.69
C VAL A 135 -1.37 3.10 -13.98
N VAL A 136 -0.48 3.07 -14.98
CA VAL A 136 0.27 4.26 -15.39
C VAL A 136 -0.15 4.65 -16.80
N HIS A 137 -0.74 5.83 -16.93
CA HIS A 137 -1.11 6.41 -18.21
C HIS A 137 0.00 7.33 -18.71
N LYS A 138 0.57 7.01 -19.87
CA LYS A 138 1.50 7.89 -20.58
C LYS A 138 0.76 8.65 -21.67
N THR A 139 0.70 9.97 -21.54
CA THR A 139 0.07 10.84 -22.55
C THR A 139 0.95 10.99 -23.79
N GLN A 140 0.36 11.43 -24.90
CA GLN A 140 1.11 11.76 -26.13
C GLN A 140 2.17 12.84 -25.90
N GLY A 141 1.93 13.76 -24.94
CA GLY A 141 2.87 14.80 -24.54
C GLY A 141 3.97 14.33 -23.57
N GLY A 142 4.06 13.02 -23.29
CA GLY A 142 5.10 12.45 -22.43
C GLY A 142 4.81 12.49 -20.93
N LYS A 143 3.72 13.12 -20.50
CA LYS A 143 3.30 13.17 -19.08
C LYS A 143 2.86 11.80 -18.58
N LEU A 144 3.15 11.50 -17.32
CA LEU A 144 2.79 10.27 -16.62
C LEU A 144 1.73 10.55 -15.56
N LEU A 145 0.62 9.83 -15.63
CA LEU A 145 -0.43 9.87 -14.62
C LEU A 145 -0.50 8.50 -13.97
N PHE A 146 -0.23 8.45 -12.66
CA PHE A 146 -0.34 7.25 -11.85
C PHE A 146 -1.74 7.14 -11.29
N ASP A 147 -2.39 6.02 -11.52
CA ASP A 147 -3.80 5.82 -11.25
C ASP A 147 -4.07 4.49 -10.54
N LYS A 148 -5.20 4.40 -9.82
CA LYS A 148 -5.67 3.20 -9.13
C LYS A 148 -6.96 2.70 -9.78
N ARG A 149 -7.19 1.39 -9.71
CA ARG A 149 -8.47 0.80 -10.08
C ARG A 149 -9.46 0.95 -8.93
N ASP A 150 -10.74 1.13 -9.26
CA ASP A 150 -11.80 1.17 -8.26
C ASP A 150 -11.86 -0.14 -7.45
N GLY A 151 -12.12 0.00 -6.15
CA GLY A 151 -12.41 -1.13 -5.27
C GLY A 151 -11.34 -1.36 -4.20
N GLN A 152 -10.51 -2.40 -4.38
CA GLN A 152 -9.69 -2.94 -3.29
C GLN A 152 -8.53 -2.05 -2.84
N PHE A 153 -8.06 -1.13 -3.70
CA PHE A 153 -6.89 -0.30 -3.42
C PHE A 153 -7.08 0.61 -2.19
N ASP A 154 -8.31 1.05 -1.92
CA ASP A 154 -8.63 1.93 -0.80
C ASP A 154 -8.95 1.17 0.51
N LEU A 155 -8.99 -0.17 0.46
CA LEU A 155 -9.27 -0.98 1.62
C LEU A 155 -8.00 -1.16 2.46
N LEU A 156 -8.15 -1.01 3.78
CA LEU A 156 -7.07 -1.27 4.71
C LEU A 156 -6.91 -2.77 4.94
N THR A 157 -5.66 -3.24 4.86
CA THR A 157 -5.31 -4.61 5.21
C THR A 157 -5.26 -4.77 6.73
N VAL A 158 -5.60 -5.96 7.23
CA VAL A 158 -5.60 -6.28 8.66
C VAL A 158 -4.75 -7.51 8.91
N SER A 159 -3.78 -7.40 9.81
CA SER A 159 -2.87 -8.50 10.17
C SER A 159 -2.12 -9.11 8.97
N GLU A 160 -1.90 -8.31 7.93
CA GLU A 160 -1.24 -8.73 6.68
C GLU A 160 0.17 -9.32 6.90
N THR A 161 0.94 -8.69 7.78
CA THR A 161 2.33 -9.04 8.09
C THR A 161 2.46 -9.96 9.30
N ALA A 162 1.34 -10.48 9.82
CA ALA A 162 1.36 -11.46 10.91
C ALA A 162 2.05 -12.75 10.47
N MET A 163 2.60 -13.49 11.43
CA MET A 163 3.21 -14.81 11.16
C MET A 163 2.20 -15.79 10.53
N GLU A 164 0.94 -15.70 10.96
CA GLU A 164 -0.20 -16.43 10.43
C GLU A 164 -1.29 -15.39 10.08
N PRO A 165 -1.31 -14.89 8.83
CA PRO A 165 -2.30 -13.91 8.41
C PRO A 165 -3.69 -14.57 8.27
N PRO A 166 -4.78 -13.78 8.36
CA PRO A 166 -6.14 -14.29 8.15
C PRO A 166 -6.29 -14.96 6.76
N THR A 167 -7.03 -16.08 6.72
CA THR A 167 -7.34 -16.87 5.53
C THR A 167 -8.82 -16.85 5.21
#